data_AF-A0A1Q2HQM1-F1
#
_entry.id   AF-A0A1Q2HQM1-F1
#
_cell.length_a   1.000
_cell.length_b   1.000
_cell.length_c   1.000
_cell.angle_alpha   90.00
_cell.angle_beta   90.00
_cell.angle_gamma   90.00
#
_symmetry.space_group_name_H-M   'P 1'
#
loop_
_entity.id
_entity.type
_entity.pdbx_description
1 polymer ?
#
loop_
_entity_poly.entity_id
_entity_poly.type
_entity_poly.pdbx_seq_one_letter_code
_entity_poly.pdbx_strand_id
1 'polypeptide(L)'
;MTRSLIAITAVLFIFGCENQYTVVTEQGSKDLPLSKALDNAETEQELWNLHSKAVEEEDKKRIEAYIQKHYNHKTEQLEKRELNASSEYLKKQNKRRMDYVKSHFLSKEMKELILQGGYKKGMTKEQFRASRGKPTDITEFKNNEGEMFEVWTEGLFNERKFYFKNGKLDFWD
;
A
#
# COMPACT_ATOMS: atom_id res chain seq x y z
N MET A 1 2.43 -2.10 -24.80
CA MET A 1 3.05 -1.27 -23.74
C MET A 1 2.18 -1.41 -22.49
N THR A 2 2.35 -2.51 -21.77
CA THR A 2 1.46 -2.96 -20.68
C THR A 2 2.22 -2.80 -19.36
N ARG A 3 1.55 -2.18 -18.39
CA ARG A 3 2.11 -1.75 -17.10
C ARG A 3 2.14 -2.93 -16.12
N SER A 4 3.31 -3.25 -15.59
CA SER A 4 3.50 -4.27 -14.55
C SER A 4 3.17 -3.72 -13.15
N LEU A 5 2.24 -4.36 -12.43
CA LEU A 5 1.80 -3.97 -11.09
C LEU A 5 2.14 -5.11 -10.11
N ILE A 6 3.18 -4.93 -9.29
CA ILE A 6 3.66 -5.94 -8.34
C ILE A 6 2.87 -5.90 -7.02
N ALA A 7 2.37 -7.04 -6.50
CA ALA A 7 1.78 -7.21 -5.17
C ALA A 7 2.42 -8.44 -4.49
N ILE A 8 2.68 -8.41 -3.16
CA ILE A 8 3.49 -9.43 -2.45
C ILE A 8 2.67 -10.20 -1.41
N THR A 9 2.97 -11.50 -1.28
CA THR A 9 2.73 -12.36 -0.10
C THR A 9 4.06 -12.88 0.44
N ALA A 10 4.33 -12.70 1.73
CA ALA A 10 5.57 -13.19 2.38
C ALA A 10 5.36 -14.60 2.96
N VAL A 11 6.20 -15.56 2.57
CA VAL A 11 6.26 -16.90 3.17
C VAL A 11 7.67 -17.13 3.73
N LEU A 12 7.77 -17.22 5.06
CA LEU A 12 9.00 -17.52 5.79
C LEU A 12 9.24 -19.04 5.82
N PHE A 13 10.29 -19.52 5.14
CA PHE A 13 10.85 -20.85 5.38
C PHE A 13 12.37 -20.78 5.57
N ILE A 14 12.79 -21.26 6.73
CA ILE A 14 14.16 -21.33 7.24
C ILE A 14 14.97 -22.27 6.34
N PHE A 15 16.01 -21.76 5.68
CA PHE A 15 17.24 -22.42 5.17
C PHE A 15 17.75 -21.64 3.92
N GLY A 16 18.60 -20.62 4.12
CA GLY A 16 19.34 -19.98 3.02
C GLY A 16 18.51 -19.30 1.92
N CYS A 17 17.26 -18.92 2.21
CA CYS A 17 16.32 -18.38 1.24
C CYS A 17 16.49 -16.86 1.08
N GLU A 18 16.72 -16.40 -0.15
CA GLU A 18 16.45 -15.01 -0.50
C GLU A 18 14.96 -14.71 -0.33
N ASN A 19 14.62 -13.50 0.12
CA ASN A 19 13.24 -13.04 0.16
C ASN A 19 12.61 -13.16 -1.24
N GLN A 20 11.35 -13.62 -1.27
CA GLN A 20 10.60 -13.75 -2.51
C GLN A 20 9.84 -12.46 -2.80
N TYR A 21 9.98 -12.00 -4.04
CA TYR A 21 9.38 -10.82 -4.59
C TYR A 21 8.53 -11.24 -5.77
N THR A 22 7.25 -10.89 -5.73
CA THR A 22 6.35 -11.13 -6.84
C THR A 22 6.72 -10.22 -8.01
N VAL A 23 6.96 -10.78 -9.17
CA VAL A 23 7.15 -10.03 -10.43
C VAL A 23 5.93 -10.29 -11.30
N VAL A 24 5.38 -9.24 -11.91
CA VAL A 24 4.24 -9.37 -12.82
C VAL A 24 4.74 -9.28 -14.25
N THR A 25 4.50 -10.36 -14.99
CA THR A 25 4.87 -10.52 -16.40
C THR A 25 3.62 -10.60 -17.26
N GLU A 26 3.76 -10.57 -18.59
CA GLU A 26 2.66 -10.80 -19.53
C GLU A 26 1.98 -12.18 -19.35
N GLN A 27 2.69 -13.13 -18.74
CA GLN A 27 2.23 -14.50 -18.49
C GLN A 27 1.59 -14.68 -17.10
N GLY A 28 1.53 -13.63 -16.28
CA GLY A 28 1.00 -13.64 -14.92
C GLY A 28 2.01 -13.21 -13.86
N SER A 29 1.62 -13.32 -12.59
CA SER A 29 2.45 -13.01 -11.42
C SER A 29 3.26 -14.23 -10.98
N LYS A 30 4.54 -14.03 -10.70
CA LYS A 30 5.44 -15.09 -10.22
C LYS A 30 6.30 -14.61 -9.06
N ASP A 31 6.35 -15.39 -7.99
CA ASP A 31 7.25 -15.13 -6.86
C ASP A 31 8.67 -15.59 -7.21
N LEU A 32 9.62 -14.65 -7.08
CA LEU A 32 11.02 -14.86 -7.44
C LEU A 32 11.92 -14.42 -6.30
N PRO A 33 13.02 -15.14 -6.04
CA PRO A 33 14.04 -14.66 -5.09
C PRO A 33 14.63 -13.31 -5.59
N LEU A 34 15.09 -12.46 -4.67
CA LEU A 34 15.54 -11.09 -4.97
C LEU A 34 16.50 -11.01 -6.17
N SER A 35 17.50 -11.89 -6.23
CA SER A 35 18.46 -11.93 -7.35
C SER A 35 17.77 -12.04 -8.71
N LYS A 36 16.79 -12.96 -8.83
CA LYS A 36 16.00 -13.13 -10.04
C LYS A 36 15.02 -11.99 -10.26
N ALA A 37 14.47 -11.40 -9.20
CA ALA A 37 13.57 -10.25 -9.33
C ALA A 37 14.31 -9.01 -9.88
N LEU A 38 15.57 -8.80 -9.46
CA LEU A 38 16.44 -7.75 -9.98
C LEU A 38 16.75 -7.96 -11.47
N ASP A 39 17.09 -9.19 -11.86
CA ASP A 39 17.40 -9.53 -13.26
C ASP A 39 16.18 -9.45 -14.19
N ASN A 40 14.97 -9.64 -13.65
CA ASN A 40 13.72 -9.53 -14.40
C ASN A 40 13.16 -8.10 -14.46
N ALA A 41 13.71 -7.16 -13.72
CA ALA A 41 13.26 -5.77 -13.79
C ALA A 41 13.78 -5.12 -15.07
N GLU A 42 12.88 -4.83 -15.99
CA GLU A 42 13.20 -4.24 -17.30
C GLU A 42 13.40 -2.73 -17.20
N THR A 43 12.85 -2.12 -16.16
CA THR A 43 12.91 -0.67 -15.94
C THR A 43 13.45 -0.31 -14.57
N GLU A 44 14.08 0.86 -14.50
CA GLU A 44 14.52 1.43 -13.22
C GLU A 44 13.35 1.62 -12.24
N GLN A 45 12.16 1.96 -12.74
CA GLN A 45 10.97 2.12 -11.92
C GLN A 45 10.54 0.81 -11.24
N GLU A 46 10.72 -0.33 -11.90
CA GLU A 46 10.45 -1.64 -11.31
C GLU A 46 11.44 -1.98 -10.19
N LEU A 47 12.72 -1.60 -10.35
CA LEU A 47 13.73 -1.72 -9.30
C LEU A 47 13.38 -0.86 -8.07
N TRP A 48 12.90 0.38 -8.28
CA TRP A 48 12.40 1.21 -7.17
C TRP A 48 11.14 0.66 -6.51
N ASN A 49 10.28 0.04 -7.30
CA ASN A 49 9.10 -0.64 -6.76
C ASN A 49 9.50 -1.86 -5.94
N LEU A 50 10.59 -2.57 -6.26
CA LEU A 50 11.17 -3.62 -5.42
C LEU A 50 11.77 -3.02 -4.14
N HIS A 51 12.55 -1.94 -4.27
CA HIS A 51 13.19 -1.25 -3.14
C HIS A 51 12.19 -0.76 -2.10
N SER A 52 11.15 -0.03 -2.53
CA SER A 52 10.09 0.46 -1.65
C SER A 52 9.27 -0.65 -0.97
N LYS A 53 9.37 -1.89 -1.47
CA LYS A 53 8.68 -3.07 -0.93
C LYS A 53 9.59 -3.99 -0.11
N ALA A 54 10.90 -3.80 -0.17
CA ALA A 54 11.84 -4.57 0.63
C ALA A 54 11.62 -4.26 2.12
N VAL A 55 11.37 -5.31 2.90
CA VAL A 55 11.15 -5.22 4.35
C VAL A 55 12.49 -5.11 5.08
N GLU A 56 13.46 -5.88 4.61
CA GLU A 56 14.81 -5.94 5.18
C GLU A 56 15.68 -4.83 4.61
N GLU A 57 16.39 -4.11 5.49
CA GLU A 57 17.33 -3.06 5.10
C GLU A 57 18.50 -3.61 4.26
N GLU A 58 18.85 -4.89 4.43
CA GLU A 58 19.87 -5.54 3.60
C GLU A 58 19.42 -5.68 2.14
N ASP A 59 18.15 -6.04 1.91
CA ASP A 59 17.60 -6.15 0.56
C ASP A 59 17.49 -4.78 -0.11
N LYS A 60 17.08 -3.74 0.62
CA LYS A 60 17.10 -2.36 0.13
C LYS A 60 18.48 -1.96 -0.37
N LYS A 61 19.53 -2.21 0.43
CA LYS A 61 20.92 -1.93 0.06
C LYS A 61 21.37 -2.70 -1.18
N ARG A 62 20.96 -3.98 -1.30
CA ARG A 62 21.27 -4.80 -2.48
C ARG A 62 20.60 -4.24 -3.74
N ILE A 63 19.35 -3.80 -3.65
CA ILE A 63 18.62 -3.18 -4.75
C ILE A 63 19.22 -1.83 -5.13
N GLU A 64 19.55 -0.98 -4.15
CA GLU A 64 20.24 0.30 -4.37
C GLU A 64 21.59 0.10 -5.09
N ALA A 65 22.39 -0.86 -4.62
CA ALA A 65 23.66 -1.19 -5.26
C ALA A 65 23.47 -1.67 -6.70
N TYR A 66 22.41 -2.43 -6.98
CA TYR A 66 22.07 -2.87 -8.33
C TYR A 66 21.68 -1.70 -9.23
N ILE A 67 20.80 -0.81 -8.75
CA ILE A 67 20.38 0.41 -9.46
C ILE A 67 21.59 1.32 -9.73
N GLN A 68 22.43 1.54 -8.72
CA GLN A 68 23.62 2.37 -8.85
C GLN A 68 24.59 1.81 -9.89
N LYS A 69 24.78 0.48 -9.90
CA LYS A 69 25.64 -0.21 -10.88
C LYS A 69 25.13 -0.10 -12.31
N HIS A 70 23.81 -0.18 -12.54
CA HIS A 70 23.23 -0.25 -13.89
C HIS A 70 22.79 1.11 -14.45
N TYR A 71 22.37 2.04 -13.59
CA TYR A 71 21.83 3.34 -13.98
C TYR A 71 22.71 4.52 -13.55
N ASN A 72 23.88 4.24 -12.95
CA ASN A 72 24.91 5.21 -12.62
C ASN A 72 24.42 6.36 -11.73
N HIS A 73 23.43 6.09 -10.88
CA HIS A 73 22.86 7.08 -9.98
C HIS A 73 23.80 7.40 -8.81
N LYS A 74 23.93 8.68 -8.49
CA LYS A 74 24.50 9.13 -7.21
C LYS A 74 23.45 8.96 -6.12
N THR A 75 23.84 8.53 -4.92
CA THR A 75 22.95 8.27 -3.77
C THR A 75 21.98 9.43 -3.47
N GLU A 76 22.43 10.69 -3.62
CA GLU A 76 21.58 11.89 -3.48
C GLU A 76 20.41 11.99 -4.47
N GLN A 77 20.48 11.32 -5.62
CA GLN A 77 19.39 11.26 -6.61
C GLN A 77 18.33 10.23 -6.24
N LEU A 78 18.71 9.18 -5.50
CA LEU A 78 17.83 8.13 -5.00
C LEU A 78 16.87 8.71 -3.94
N GLU A 79 17.43 9.37 -2.92
CA GLU A 79 16.66 10.00 -1.83
C GLU A 79 15.66 11.04 -2.36
N LYS A 80 16.06 11.84 -3.35
CA LYS A 80 15.18 12.83 -3.99
C LYS A 80 14.01 12.18 -4.72
N ARG A 81 14.17 11.01 -5.32
CA ARG A 81 13.08 10.30 -6.01
C ARG A 81 12.08 9.69 -5.04
N GLU A 82 12.54 9.11 -3.94
CA GLU A 82 11.66 8.61 -2.87
C GLU A 82 10.83 9.73 -2.23
N LEU A 83 11.47 10.87 -1.95
CA LEU A 83 10.80 12.08 -1.47
C LEU A 83 9.72 12.56 -2.45
N ASN A 84 9.99 12.50 -3.75
CA ASN A 84 9.03 12.89 -4.78
C ASN A 84 7.86 11.91 -4.91
N ALA A 85 8.10 10.60 -4.87
CA ALA A 85 7.04 9.59 -4.90
C ALA A 85 6.12 9.69 -3.67
N SER A 86 6.69 9.92 -2.49
CA SER A 86 5.95 10.20 -1.26
C SER A 86 5.12 11.49 -1.38
N SER A 87 5.68 12.55 -1.98
CA SER A 87 4.98 13.81 -2.25
C SER A 87 3.79 13.63 -3.20
N GLU A 88 3.91 12.85 -4.26
CA GLU A 88 2.80 12.58 -5.19
C GLU A 88 1.69 11.75 -4.55
N TYR A 89 2.05 10.73 -3.75
CA TYR A 89 1.08 9.96 -2.98
C TYR A 89 0.27 10.85 -2.04
N LEU A 90 0.93 11.73 -1.29
CA LEU A 90 0.29 12.70 -0.40
C LEU A 90 -0.60 13.68 -1.17
N LYS A 91 -0.15 14.18 -2.34
CA LYS A 91 -0.97 15.03 -3.22
C LYS A 91 -2.24 14.30 -3.67
N LYS A 92 -2.14 13.03 -4.07
CA LYS A 92 -3.28 12.22 -4.51
C LYS A 92 -4.26 11.96 -3.37
N GLN A 93 -3.77 11.66 -2.17
CA GLN A 93 -4.61 11.50 -0.98
C GLN A 93 -5.36 12.79 -0.64
N ASN A 94 -4.66 13.92 -0.63
CA ASN A 94 -5.25 15.22 -0.31
C ASN A 94 -6.29 15.65 -1.35
N LYS A 95 -6.03 15.41 -2.64
CA LYS A 95 -7.00 15.67 -3.71
C LYS A 95 -8.29 14.88 -3.49
N ARG A 96 -8.22 13.57 -3.24
CA ARG A 96 -9.41 12.73 -2.96
C ARG A 96 -10.25 13.28 -1.81
N ARG A 97 -9.60 13.60 -0.69
CA ARG A 97 -10.29 14.15 0.50
C ARG A 97 -10.99 15.47 0.19
N MET A 98 -10.29 16.37 -0.50
CA MET A 98 -10.83 17.66 -0.93
C MET A 98 -12.01 17.52 -1.89
N ASP A 99 -11.90 16.65 -2.89
CA ASP A 99 -12.96 16.41 -3.88
C ASP A 99 -14.22 15.86 -3.19
N TYR A 100 -14.07 14.96 -2.22
CA TYR A 100 -15.18 14.43 -1.44
C TYR A 100 -15.87 15.52 -0.60
N VAL A 101 -15.11 16.30 0.15
CA VAL A 101 -15.64 17.37 1.02
C VAL A 101 -16.37 18.46 0.23
N LYS A 102 -15.92 18.75 -1.00
CA LYS A 102 -16.58 19.73 -1.89
C LYS A 102 -17.89 19.20 -2.48
N SER A 103 -17.97 17.91 -2.75
CA SER A 103 -19.12 17.29 -3.43
C SER A 103 -20.23 16.83 -2.48
N HIS A 104 -19.97 16.76 -1.17
CA HIS A 104 -20.91 16.23 -0.19
C HIS A 104 -21.32 17.25 0.87
N PHE A 105 -22.60 17.23 1.24
CA PHE A 105 -23.09 17.98 2.39
C PHE A 105 -22.72 17.26 3.69
N LEU A 106 -21.74 17.79 4.40
CA LEU A 106 -21.16 17.21 5.62
C LEU A 106 -21.15 18.25 6.75
N SER A 107 -21.25 17.78 7.99
CA SER A 107 -21.00 18.64 9.16
C SER A 107 -19.56 19.16 9.15
N LYS A 108 -19.32 20.32 9.79
CA LYS A 108 -17.97 20.91 9.90
C LYS A 108 -16.96 19.91 10.46
N GLU A 109 -17.33 19.23 11.54
CA GLU A 109 -16.53 18.20 12.19
C GLU A 109 -16.16 17.05 11.23
N MET A 110 -17.13 16.57 10.43
CA MET A 110 -16.88 15.48 9.48
C MET A 110 -15.95 15.92 8.35
N LYS A 111 -16.05 17.18 7.88
CA LYS A 111 -15.14 17.73 6.87
C LYS A 111 -13.70 17.75 7.39
N GLU A 112 -13.49 18.30 8.58
CA GLU A 112 -12.17 18.37 9.21
C GLU A 112 -11.57 16.97 9.39
N LEU A 113 -12.38 16.03 9.90
CA LEU A 113 -11.95 14.65 10.12
C LEU A 113 -11.50 13.94 8.83
N ILE A 114 -12.24 14.11 7.73
CA ILE A 114 -11.88 13.53 6.42
C ILE A 114 -10.62 14.18 5.85
N LEU A 115 -10.48 15.51 5.95
CA LEU A 115 -9.30 16.22 5.45
C LEU A 115 -8.02 15.82 6.17
N GLN A 116 -8.12 15.53 7.47
CA GLN A 116 -7.01 15.04 8.29
C GLN A 116 -6.69 13.55 8.08
N GLY A 117 -7.51 12.82 7.29
CA GLY A 117 -7.34 11.38 7.14
C GLY A 117 -7.73 10.58 8.39
N GLY A 118 -8.59 11.15 9.24
CA GLY A 118 -9.13 10.54 10.45
C GLY A 118 -10.41 9.73 10.20
N TYR A 119 -10.84 8.98 11.20
CA TYR A 119 -12.04 8.16 11.14
C TYR A 119 -12.77 8.19 12.49
N LYS A 120 -14.07 7.92 12.48
CA LYS A 120 -14.85 7.78 13.71
C LYS A 120 -15.99 6.78 13.54
N LYS A 121 -16.45 6.23 14.67
CA LYS A 121 -17.64 5.37 14.72
C LYS A 121 -18.83 6.05 14.05
N GLY A 122 -19.59 5.29 13.27
CA GLY A 122 -20.75 5.73 12.51
C GLY A 122 -20.46 6.28 11.11
N MET A 123 -19.18 6.45 10.73
CA MET A 123 -18.83 6.81 9.35
C MET A 123 -19.33 5.77 8.36
N THR A 124 -19.85 6.21 7.21
CA THR A 124 -20.17 5.29 6.12
C THR A 124 -18.89 4.75 5.48
N LYS A 125 -19.00 3.60 4.79
CA LYS A 125 -17.90 3.04 3.99
C LYS A 125 -17.32 4.06 2.99
N GLU A 126 -18.18 4.91 2.42
CA GLU A 126 -17.75 5.95 1.49
C GLU A 126 -16.96 7.07 2.18
N GLN A 127 -17.44 7.59 3.31
CA GLN A 127 -16.75 8.60 4.11
C GLN A 127 -15.38 8.08 4.57
N PHE A 128 -15.34 6.82 5.00
CA PHE A 128 -14.10 6.17 5.39
C PHE A 128 -13.12 6.07 4.21
N ARG A 129 -13.57 5.64 3.02
CA ARG A 129 -12.72 5.61 1.81
C ARG A 129 -12.23 6.98 1.39
N ALA A 130 -13.06 8.00 1.51
CA ALA A 130 -12.67 9.37 1.20
C ALA A 130 -11.53 9.82 2.13
N SER A 131 -11.65 9.52 3.42
CA SER A 131 -10.64 9.86 4.42
C SER A 131 -9.34 9.06 4.24
N ARG A 132 -9.43 7.73 4.31
CA ARG A 132 -8.27 6.85 4.46
C ARG A 132 -7.76 6.30 3.14
N GLY A 133 -8.65 5.99 2.23
CA GLY A 133 -8.33 5.46 0.90
C GLY A 133 -9.01 4.13 0.65
N LYS A 134 -8.51 3.41 -0.36
CA LYS A 134 -8.99 2.06 -0.64
C LYS A 134 -8.32 1.12 0.37
N PRO A 135 -9.08 0.23 1.05
CA PRO A 135 -8.47 -0.80 1.89
C PRO A 135 -7.60 -1.74 1.04
N THR A 136 -6.62 -2.35 1.69
CA THR A 136 -5.78 -3.40 1.08
C THR A 136 -6.62 -4.65 0.82
N ASP A 137 -7.46 -5.03 1.80
CA ASP A 137 -8.29 -6.23 1.76
C ASP A 137 -9.68 -6.00 2.39
N ILE A 138 -10.65 -6.81 1.98
CA ILE A 138 -12.03 -6.79 2.48
C ILE A 138 -12.49 -8.23 2.71
N THR A 139 -12.84 -8.56 3.95
CA THR A 139 -13.35 -9.88 4.35
C THR A 139 -14.64 -9.77 5.14
N GLU A 140 -15.31 -10.89 5.38
CA GLU A 140 -16.48 -10.96 6.27
C GLU A 140 -16.12 -11.73 7.55
N PHE A 141 -16.61 -11.24 8.68
CA PHE A 141 -16.41 -11.82 10.00
C PHE A 141 -17.76 -11.98 10.70
N LYS A 142 -18.03 -13.17 11.22
CA LYS A 142 -19.18 -13.44 12.09
C LYS A 142 -18.70 -13.55 13.53
N ASN A 143 -19.20 -12.70 14.42
CA ASN A 143 -18.86 -12.80 15.84
C ASN A 143 -19.59 -13.98 16.52
N ASN A 144 -19.25 -14.24 17.79
CA ASN A 144 -19.86 -15.31 18.58
C ASN A 144 -21.37 -15.11 18.84
N GLU A 145 -21.86 -13.89 18.71
CA GLU A 145 -23.28 -13.51 18.85
C GLU A 145 -24.06 -13.69 17.54
N GLY A 146 -23.36 -14.09 16.47
CA GLY A 146 -23.94 -14.33 15.16
C GLY A 146 -24.08 -13.07 14.29
N GLU A 147 -23.49 -11.96 14.70
CA GLU A 147 -23.49 -10.71 13.96
C GLU A 147 -22.44 -10.70 12.86
N MET A 148 -22.84 -10.23 11.67
CA MET A 148 -21.96 -10.13 10.50
C MET A 148 -21.31 -8.75 10.41
N PHE A 149 -20.00 -8.75 10.20
CA PHE A 149 -19.17 -7.57 9.97
C PHE A 149 -18.42 -7.70 8.65
N GLU A 150 -18.28 -6.58 7.96
CA GLU A 150 -17.34 -6.44 6.84
C GLU A 150 -16.05 -5.83 7.41
N VAL A 151 -14.94 -6.55 7.29
CA VAL A 151 -13.64 -6.16 7.84
C VAL A 151 -12.77 -5.60 6.75
N TRP A 152 -12.32 -4.36 6.93
CA TRP A 152 -11.40 -3.70 6.01
C TRP A 152 -10.02 -3.62 6.64
N THR A 153 -9.01 -4.08 5.91
CA THR A 153 -7.62 -4.04 6.36
C THR A 153 -6.87 -2.90 5.67
N GLU A 154 -6.15 -2.09 6.44
CA GLU A 154 -5.24 -1.05 5.92
C GLU A 154 -3.80 -1.28 6.36
N GLY A 155 -2.86 -1.01 5.45
CA GLY A 155 -1.44 -1.20 5.68
C GLY A 155 -0.93 -2.53 5.13
N LEU A 156 0.38 -2.59 4.89
CA LEU A 156 1.09 -3.80 4.44
C LEU A 156 1.91 -4.45 5.57
N PHE A 157 2.27 -3.68 6.60
CA PHE A 157 3.16 -4.12 7.70
C PHE A 157 2.58 -3.92 9.10
N ASN A 158 1.68 -2.95 9.26
CA ASN A 158 0.90 -2.72 10.48
C ASN A 158 -0.58 -2.72 10.08
N GLU A 159 -1.10 -3.93 9.86
CA GLU A 159 -2.48 -4.14 9.45
C GLU A 159 -3.42 -3.61 10.53
N ARG A 160 -4.07 -2.48 10.23
CA ARG A 160 -5.16 -1.96 11.06
C ARG A 160 -6.47 -2.49 10.50
N LYS A 161 -7.30 -3.06 11.36
CA LYS A 161 -8.59 -3.64 10.95
C LYS A 161 -9.73 -2.71 11.34
N PHE A 162 -10.66 -2.53 10.42
CA PHE A 162 -11.83 -1.68 10.59
C PHE A 162 -13.08 -2.51 10.36
N TYR A 163 -13.96 -2.57 11.34
CA TYR A 163 -15.13 -3.44 11.34
C TYR A 163 -16.37 -2.62 11.01
N PHE A 164 -17.04 -2.97 9.92
CA PHE A 164 -18.24 -2.32 9.44
C PHE A 164 -19.46 -3.18 9.69
N LYS A 165 -20.49 -2.58 10.27
CA LYS A 165 -21.79 -3.18 10.50
C LYS A 165 -22.86 -2.30 9.86
N ASN A 166 -23.76 -2.89 9.08
CA ASN A 166 -24.82 -2.14 8.38
C ASN A 166 -24.28 -0.96 7.54
N GLY A 167 -23.12 -1.15 6.88
CA GLY A 167 -22.48 -0.13 6.04
C GLY A 167 -21.82 1.04 6.78
N LYS A 168 -21.69 0.96 8.11
CA LYS A 168 -21.06 1.97 8.96
C LYS A 168 -19.93 1.41 9.81
N LEU A 169 -18.89 2.21 10.04
CA LEU A 169 -17.77 1.86 10.91
C LEU A 169 -18.27 1.69 12.34
N ASP A 170 -18.03 0.54 12.95
CA ASP A 170 -18.46 0.24 14.32
C ASP A 170 -17.30 0.31 15.31
N PHE A 171 -16.19 -0.36 15.01
CA PHE A 171 -14.95 -0.35 15.80
C PHE A 171 -13.72 -0.68 14.93
N TRP A 172 -12.53 -0.64 15.54
CA TRP A 172 -11.25 -0.92 14.87
C TRP A 172 -10.25 -1.50 15.88
N ASP A 173 -9.30 -2.29 15.36
CA ASP A 173 -8.14 -2.86 16.08
C ASP A 173 -6.85 -2.24 15.54
#